data_AF-A0A955W9W5-F1
#
_entry.id   AF-A0A955W9W5-F1
#
_cell.length_a   1.000
_cell.length_b   1.000
_cell.length_c   1.000
_cell.angle_alpha   90.00
_cell.angle_beta   90.00
_cell.angle_gamma   90.00
#
_symmetry.space_group_name_H-M   'P 1'
#
loop_
_entity.id
_entity.type
_entity.pdbx_description
1 polymer ?
#
loop_
_entity_poly.entity_id
_entity_poly.type
_entity_poly.pdbx_seq_one_letter_code
_entity_poly.pdbx_strand_id
1 'polypeptide(L)'
;MKLSARTLLLLVASVALASCDASATTLPPRAWMVTRATIALEESETGTAGLDLDGQTSDGTPPPVGEGCAHTDFVGLMGEPGVDAQLAVLGGVIGLFGFGDINAVLQQTINEGGLTVLVELDDVQSMESDRRITVRTFRGEGPVAIGTDGQAEPGQSFDVRSDGEASEGTGFIADGVLTFGPVPSLTLPLRFAMTRGNVRLTEVRGRFVLQDDGSVTGMLGGVVPVEDIQALVVQAIADGGGTGDASLLPILQRALYGVADANYDPAIERCTGITAGIQIDAVEAFILR
;
A
#
# COMPACT_ATOMS: atom_id res chain seq x y z
N MET A 1 -33.14 61.70 -55.16
CA MET A 1 -34.00 61.22 -54.05
C MET A 1 -33.83 59.71 -53.93
N LYS A 2 -33.32 59.28 -52.76
CA LYS A 2 -33.47 57.97 -52.07
C LYS A 2 -33.04 56.64 -52.74
N LEU A 3 -32.20 55.92 -51.96
CA LEU A 3 -31.73 54.53 -52.01
C LEU A 3 -32.84 53.47 -52.17
N SER A 4 -32.47 52.28 -52.68
CA SER A 4 -32.68 50.92 -52.07
C SER A 4 -32.18 49.82 -53.04
N ALA A 5 -31.11 49.08 -52.73
CA ALA A 5 -31.08 47.68 -52.21
C ALA A 5 -31.43 46.60 -53.28
N ARG A 6 -30.78 45.44 -53.42
CA ARG A 6 -29.87 44.69 -52.55
C ARG A 6 -29.19 43.56 -53.32
N THR A 7 -27.94 43.32 -52.95
CA THR A 7 -27.00 42.24 -53.29
C THR A 7 -27.41 40.88 -52.71
N LEU A 8 -27.06 39.77 -53.39
CA LEU A 8 -26.81 38.48 -52.75
C LEU A 8 -25.56 37.85 -53.39
N LEU A 9 -24.42 37.90 -52.70
CA LEU A 9 -23.20 37.17 -53.05
C LEU A 9 -22.79 36.37 -51.80
N LEU A 10 -22.70 35.05 -51.96
CA LEU A 10 -22.20 34.12 -50.94
C LEU A 10 -20.75 34.47 -50.60
N LEU A 11 -20.45 34.61 -49.31
CA LEU A 11 -19.09 34.50 -48.79
C LEU A 11 -19.09 33.38 -47.74
N VAL A 12 -18.40 32.29 -48.08
CA VAL A 12 -18.06 31.21 -47.18
C VAL A 12 -16.92 31.72 -46.28
N ALA A 13 -17.19 31.89 -45.00
CA ALA A 13 -16.17 32.22 -44.00
C ALA A 13 -15.62 30.91 -43.41
N SER A 14 -14.38 30.60 -43.77
CA SER A 14 -13.60 29.53 -43.15
C SER A 14 -13.21 29.96 -41.74
N VAL A 15 -13.95 29.49 -40.73
CA VAL A 15 -13.55 29.62 -39.33
C VAL A 15 -12.43 28.60 -39.09
N ALA A 16 -11.18 29.07 -39.09
CA ALA A 16 -10.07 28.34 -38.54
C ALA A 16 -10.29 28.26 -37.01
N LEU A 17 -10.75 27.11 -36.53
CA LEU A 17 -10.66 26.76 -35.13
C LEU A 17 -9.17 26.58 -34.82
N ALA A 18 -8.56 27.61 -34.25
CA ALA A 18 -7.33 27.47 -33.50
C ALA A 18 -7.65 26.58 -32.30
N SER A 19 -7.47 25.27 -32.46
CA SER A 19 -7.27 24.35 -31.35
C SER A 19 -5.98 24.82 -30.68
N CYS A 20 -6.13 25.52 -29.55
CA CYS A 20 -5.07 25.58 -28.57
C CYS A 20 -4.95 24.16 -28.00
N ASP A 21 -4.07 23.35 -28.60
CA ASP A 21 -3.42 22.26 -27.88
C ASP A 21 -2.56 22.92 -26.80
N ALA A 22 -3.19 23.29 -25.69
CA ALA A 22 -2.47 23.45 -24.45
C ALA A 22 -2.10 22.03 -24.03
N SER A 23 -0.88 21.61 -24.36
CA SER A 23 -0.30 20.39 -23.80
C SER A 23 -0.51 20.46 -22.29
N ALA A 24 -1.34 19.57 -21.76
CA ALA A 24 -1.56 19.46 -20.32
C ALA A 24 -0.18 19.34 -19.68
N THR A 25 0.22 20.37 -18.94
CA THR A 25 1.56 20.43 -18.37
C THR A 25 1.58 19.47 -17.20
N THR A 26 2.33 18.38 -17.34
CA THR A 26 2.56 17.46 -16.23
C THR A 26 3.33 18.20 -15.15
N LEU A 27 2.89 18.00 -13.90
CA LEU A 27 3.60 18.44 -12.72
C LEU A 27 4.92 17.64 -12.61
N PRO A 28 5.96 18.21 -11.97
CA PRO A 28 7.15 17.43 -11.64
C PRO A 28 6.77 16.25 -10.74
N PRO A 29 7.49 15.12 -10.83
CA PRO A 29 7.27 13.99 -9.94
C PRO A 29 7.33 14.43 -8.47
N ARG A 30 6.43 13.89 -7.66
CA ARG A 30 6.39 14.12 -6.21
C ARG A 30 6.58 12.81 -5.50
N ALA A 31 7.35 12.84 -4.41
CA ALA A 31 7.61 11.64 -3.63
C ALA A 31 7.29 11.87 -2.15
N TRP A 32 6.96 10.77 -1.48
CA TRP A 32 6.70 10.72 -0.06
C TRP A 32 7.50 9.60 0.58
N MET A 33 8.03 9.86 1.78
CA MET A 33 8.62 8.84 2.64
C MET A 33 7.57 8.40 3.65
N VAL A 34 7.36 7.09 3.77
CA VAL A 34 6.56 6.50 4.86
C VAL A 34 7.24 6.78 6.19
N THR A 35 6.53 7.45 7.10
CA THR A 35 7.02 7.83 8.44
C THR A 35 6.40 7.00 9.54
N ARG A 36 5.19 6.48 9.32
CA ARG A 36 4.52 5.54 10.21
C ARG A 36 3.89 4.41 9.41
N ALA A 37 3.98 3.21 9.94
CA ALA A 37 3.23 2.06 9.46
C ALA A 37 2.67 1.28 10.63
N THR A 38 1.37 0.97 10.59
CA THR A 38 0.67 0.21 11.63
C THR A 38 -0.16 -0.88 10.97
N ILE A 39 0.27 -2.13 11.16
CA ILE A 39 -0.38 -3.32 10.65
C ILE A 39 -1.63 -3.59 11.49
N ALA A 40 -2.75 -3.85 10.82
CA ALA A 40 -3.98 -4.33 11.44
C ALA A 40 -3.77 -5.76 11.95
N LEU A 41 -3.56 -5.89 13.26
CA LEU A 41 -3.43 -7.18 13.95
C LEU A 41 -4.64 -7.54 14.79
N GLU A 42 -5.61 -6.64 14.89
CA GLU A 42 -6.88 -6.87 15.58
C GLU A 42 -7.95 -5.93 15.01
N GLU A 43 -9.21 -6.32 15.19
CA GLU A 43 -10.36 -5.45 14.92
C GLU A 43 -10.53 -4.45 16.07
N SER A 44 -10.84 -3.20 15.74
CA SER A 44 -11.17 -2.17 16.73
C SER A 44 -12.67 -1.92 16.78
N GLU A 45 -13.16 -1.21 17.80
CA GLU A 45 -14.56 -0.76 17.86
C GLU A 45 -14.96 0.13 16.66
N THR A 46 -13.98 0.76 16.01
CA THR A 46 -14.18 1.63 14.85
C THR A 46 -14.06 0.90 13.51
N GLY A 47 -13.77 -0.40 13.52
CA GLY A 47 -13.52 -1.21 12.32
C GLY A 47 -12.07 -1.69 12.21
N THR A 48 -11.72 -2.26 11.06
CA THR A 48 -10.38 -2.80 10.78
C THR A 48 -9.69 -1.95 9.72
N ALA A 49 -8.41 -1.64 9.90
CA ALA A 49 -7.65 -0.99 8.85
C ALA A 49 -7.38 -1.99 7.71
N GLY A 50 -7.61 -1.57 6.47
CA GLY A 50 -7.45 -2.40 5.29
C GLY A 50 -8.17 -1.78 4.09
N LEU A 51 -8.21 -2.54 2.99
CA LEU A 51 -8.89 -2.16 1.76
C LEU A 51 -9.66 -3.36 1.23
N ASP A 52 -10.69 -3.09 0.44
CA ASP A 52 -11.33 -4.09 -0.43
C ASP A 52 -10.41 -4.38 -1.62
N LEU A 53 -9.86 -5.58 -1.69
CA LEU A 53 -8.89 -6.03 -2.67
C LEU A 53 -9.54 -6.76 -3.85
N ASP A 54 -10.73 -7.34 -3.67
CA ASP A 54 -11.36 -8.16 -4.70
C ASP A 54 -12.71 -7.61 -5.22
N GLY A 55 -13.23 -6.56 -4.59
CA GLY A 55 -14.49 -5.90 -4.91
C GLY A 55 -15.72 -6.64 -4.38
N GLN A 56 -15.54 -7.59 -3.46
CA GLN A 56 -16.60 -8.43 -2.92
C GLN A 56 -16.83 -8.15 -1.44
N THR A 57 -17.98 -8.59 -0.94
CA THR A 57 -18.26 -8.60 0.50
C THR A 57 -18.63 -10.04 0.87
N SER A 58 -17.64 -10.77 1.35
CA SER A 58 -17.72 -12.18 1.71
C SER A 58 -18.25 -12.35 3.14
N ASP A 59 -19.12 -13.35 3.33
CA ASP A 59 -19.77 -13.66 4.61
C ASP A 59 -19.30 -14.99 5.23
N GLY A 60 -18.17 -15.52 4.75
CA GLY A 60 -17.65 -16.84 5.13
C GLY A 60 -18.27 -18.00 4.37
N THR A 61 -19.21 -17.76 3.44
CA THR A 61 -19.73 -18.81 2.57
C THR A 61 -18.61 -19.33 1.67
N PRO A 62 -18.34 -20.65 1.65
CA PRO A 62 -17.30 -21.19 0.79
C PRO A 62 -17.59 -20.93 -0.69
N PRO A 63 -16.60 -20.46 -1.46
CA PRO A 63 -16.75 -20.36 -2.91
C PRO A 63 -16.91 -21.76 -3.53
N PRO A 64 -17.31 -21.86 -4.82
CA PRO A 64 -17.28 -23.13 -5.53
C PRO A 64 -15.93 -23.82 -5.39
N VAL A 65 -15.95 -25.16 -5.37
CA VAL A 65 -14.73 -25.96 -5.19
C VAL A 65 -13.70 -25.57 -6.24
N GLY A 66 -12.54 -25.11 -5.80
CA GLY A 66 -11.46 -24.65 -6.68
C GLY A 66 -11.50 -23.17 -7.06
N GLU A 67 -12.45 -22.39 -6.55
CA GLU A 67 -12.69 -20.99 -6.96
C GLU A 67 -12.51 -19.98 -5.82
N GLY A 68 -11.43 -20.10 -5.05
CA GLY A 68 -11.01 -19.07 -4.10
C GLY A 68 -10.97 -19.53 -2.66
N CYS A 69 -10.98 -18.56 -1.75
CA CYS A 69 -10.77 -18.76 -0.34
C CYS A 69 -12.00 -18.32 0.44
N ALA A 70 -12.46 -19.16 1.38
CA ALA A 70 -13.59 -18.81 2.21
C ALA A 70 -13.12 -17.91 3.37
N HIS A 71 -13.63 -16.68 3.43
CA HIS A 71 -13.40 -15.75 4.53
C HIS A 71 -14.61 -14.84 4.75
N THR A 72 -14.61 -14.17 5.89
CA THR A 72 -15.58 -13.12 6.20
C THR A 72 -14.85 -11.80 6.17
N ASP A 73 -15.39 -10.85 5.42
CA ASP A 73 -14.77 -9.54 5.29
C ASP A 73 -15.05 -8.68 6.52
N PHE A 74 -14.14 -7.75 6.74
CA PHE A 74 -14.25 -6.78 7.81
C PHE A 74 -15.05 -5.56 7.36
N VAL A 75 -15.51 -4.80 8.36
CA VAL A 75 -15.92 -3.42 8.16
C VAL A 75 -14.70 -2.53 8.36
N GLY A 76 -14.44 -1.66 7.40
CA GLY A 76 -13.34 -0.71 7.44
C GLY A 76 -13.51 0.39 8.46
N LEU A 77 -12.43 1.12 8.72
CA LEU A 77 -12.40 2.26 9.65
C LEU A 77 -13.33 3.42 9.25
N MET A 78 -13.78 3.48 7.99
CA MET A 78 -14.74 4.47 7.51
C MET A 78 -16.15 3.89 7.37
N GLY A 79 -16.38 2.67 7.89
CA GLY A 79 -17.65 1.97 7.83
C GLY A 79 -17.94 1.28 6.49
N GLU A 80 -16.97 1.24 5.57
CA GLU A 80 -17.09 0.53 4.31
C GLU A 80 -17.11 -1.00 4.53
N PRO A 81 -17.97 -1.76 3.85
CA PRO A 81 -17.92 -3.22 3.89
C PRO A 81 -16.81 -3.77 2.96
N GLY A 82 -16.52 -5.06 3.07
CA GLY A 82 -15.65 -5.76 2.12
C GLY A 82 -14.15 -5.57 2.38
N VAL A 83 -13.74 -5.19 3.59
CA VAL A 83 -12.32 -5.00 3.89
C VAL A 83 -11.62 -6.33 4.07
N ASP A 84 -10.62 -6.56 3.22
CA ASP A 84 -9.69 -7.70 3.28
C ASP A 84 -8.53 -7.38 4.22
N ALA A 85 -8.58 -7.93 5.44
CA ALA A 85 -7.57 -7.72 6.46
C ALA A 85 -7.43 -8.93 7.40
N GLN A 86 -7.43 -10.14 6.84
CA GLN A 86 -7.50 -11.39 7.59
C GLN A 86 -6.32 -11.61 8.56
N LEU A 87 -5.19 -10.93 8.34
CA LEU A 87 -4.08 -10.86 9.31
C LEU A 87 -4.52 -10.32 10.69
N ALA A 88 -5.59 -9.52 10.75
CA ALA A 88 -6.17 -9.00 11.98
C ALA A 88 -6.72 -10.10 12.91
N VAL A 89 -6.95 -11.31 12.41
CA VAL A 89 -7.35 -12.45 13.27
C VAL A 89 -6.15 -13.04 14.01
N LEU A 90 -4.93 -12.76 13.55
CA LEU A 90 -3.71 -13.39 14.05
C LEU A 90 -2.96 -12.59 15.12
N GLY A 91 -3.39 -11.39 15.52
CA GLY A 91 -2.63 -10.55 16.46
C GLY A 91 -2.20 -11.26 17.74
N GLY A 92 -3.15 -11.95 18.39
CA GLY A 92 -2.86 -12.73 19.59
C GLY A 92 -1.91 -13.91 19.34
N VAL A 93 -1.98 -14.54 18.17
CA VAL A 93 -1.15 -15.70 17.80
C VAL A 93 0.28 -15.25 17.47
N ILE A 94 0.46 -14.17 16.73
CA ILE A 94 1.77 -13.61 16.37
C ILE A 94 2.57 -13.25 17.63
N GLY A 95 1.90 -12.69 18.65
CA GLY A 95 2.52 -12.40 19.94
C GLY A 95 3.12 -13.63 20.63
N LEU A 96 2.51 -14.82 20.48
CA LEU A 96 2.99 -16.08 21.11
C LEU A 96 4.33 -16.56 20.54
N PHE A 97 4.69 -16.16 19.32
CA PHE A 97 5.95 -16.56 18.68
C PHE A 97 7.12 -15.63 19.01
N GLY A 98 6.92 -14.70 19.95
CA GLY A 98 7.98 -13.83 20.45
C GLY A 98 8.28 -12.64 19.53
N PHE A 99 7.39 -12.34 18.58
CA PHE A 99 7.49 -11.13 17.74
C PHE A 99 7.17 -9.84 18.51
N GLY A 100 6.67 -9.95 19.75
CA GLY A 100 6.34 -8.81 20.59
C GLY A 100 5.35 -7.88 19.90
N ASP A 101 5.51 -6.58 20.12
CA ASP A 101 4.78 -5.56 19.40
C ASP A 101 5.44 -5.31 18.03
N ILE A 102 4.92 -5.95 16.98
CA ILE A 102 5.43 -5.80 15.61
C ILE A 102 5.35 -4.37 15.10
N ASN A 103 4.33 -3.61 15.52
CA ASN A 103 4.14 -2.23 15.09
C ASN A 103 5.22 -1.33 15.71
N ALA A 104 5.57 -1.57 16.98
CA ALA A 104 6.72 -0.89 17.60
C ALA A 104 8.04 -1.24 16.89
N VAL A 105 8.25 -2.51 16.52
CA VAL A 105 9.45 -2.94 15.77
C VAL A 105 9.51 -2.29 14.38
N LEU A 106 8.39 -2.26 13.66
CA LEU A 106 8.29 -1.62 12.36
C LEU A 106 8.58 -0.12 12.45
N GLN A 107 7.98 0.56 13.43
CA GLN A 107 8.22 1.98 13.68
C GLN A 107 9.69 2.26 14.02
N GLN A 108 10.30 1.44 14.88
CA GLN A 108 11.72 1.56 15.19
C GLN A 108 12.58 1.39 13.92
N THR A 109 12.24 0.42 13.07
CA THR A 109 12.97 0.16 11.82
C THR A 109 12.88 1.34 10.85
N ILE A 110 11.71 2.02 10.77
CA ILE A 110 11.55 3.26 10.00
C ILE A 110 12.40 4.38 10.60
N ASN A 111 12.30 4.61 11.90
CA ASN A 111 13.02 5.70 12.58
C ASN A 111 14.55 5.54 12.52
N GLU A 112 15.05 4.31 12.49
CA GLU A 112 16.48 4.01 12.34
C GLU A 112 16.96 4.09 10.87
N GLY A 113 16.06 4.33 9.90
CA GLY A 113 16.36 4.28 8.46
C GLY A 113 16.61 2.86 7.92
N GLY A 114 16.27 1.84 8.71
CA GLY A 114 16.33 0.43 8.28
C GLY A 114 15.21 0.07 7.28
N LEU A 115 14.12 0.83 7.29
CA LEU A 115 13.00 0.74 6.35
C LEU A 115 12.63 2.14 5.85
N THR A 116 13.24 2.55 4.73
CA THR A 116 12.83 3.76 4.00
C THR A 116 12.02 3.33 2.79
N VAL A 117 10.69 3.45 2.88
CA VAL A 117 9.78 3.22 1.74
C VAL A 117 9.45 4.58 1.14
N LEU A 118 9.73 4.73 -0.15
CA LEU A 118 9.42 5.92 -0.92
C LEU A 118 8.29 5.60 -1.89
N VAL A 119 7.29 6.47 -1.95
CA VAL A 119 6.19 6.40 -2.93
C VAL A 119 6.30 7.64 -3.81
N GLU A 120 6.48 7.44 -5.12
CA GLU A 120 6.55 8.51 -6.10
C GLU A 120 5.30 8.48 -6.98
N LEU A 121 4.75 9.67 -7.24
CA LEU A 121 3.74 9.90 -8.26
C LEU A 121 4.39 10.56 -9.47
N ASP A 122 4.09 10.00 -10.65
CA ASP A 122 4.56 10.48 -11.95
C ASP A 122 3.36 10.66 -12.90
N ASP A 123 3.58 11.39 -14.00
CA ASP A 123 2.56 11.74 -14.99
C ASP A 123 1.34 12.51 -14.44
N VAL A 124 1.49 13.20 -13.30
CA VAL A 124 0.38 13.91 -12.63
C VAL A 124 0.09 15.26 -13.28
N GLN A 125 -1.17 15.55 -13.56
CA GLN A 125 -1.66 16.84 -14.08
C GLN A 125 -2.31 17.71 -12.99
N SER A 126 -2.92 17.08 -11.97
CA SER A 126 -3.54 17.77 -10.84
C SER A 126 -3.52 16.91 -9.58
N MET A 127 -3.11 17.52 -8.45
CA MET A 127 -3.16 16.87 -7.14
C MET A 127 -4.56 16.87 -6.51
N GLU A 128 -5.54 17.55 -7.12
CA GLU A 128 -6.93 17.54 -6.67
C GLU A 128 -7.75 16.47 -7.41
N SER A 129 -7.55 16.33 -8.72
CA SER A 129 -8.28 15.36 -9.54
C SER A 129 -7.49 14.98 -10.79
N ASP A 130 -7.06 13.73 -10.88
CA ASP A 130 -6.39 13.16 -12.04
C ASP A 130 -6.90 11.74 -12.31
N ARG A 131 -7.27 11.44 -13.56
CA ARG A 131 -7.86 10.15 -13.92
C ARG A 131 -6.83 9.05 -14.13
N ARG A 132 -5.55 9.41 -14.30
CA ARG A 132 -4.50 8.43 -14.52
C ARG A 132 -3.17 8.99 -14.06
N ILE A 133 -2.56 8.27 -13.14
CA ILE A 133 -1.22 8.54 -12.64
C ILE A 133 -0.43 7.23 -12.60
N THR A 134 0.88 7.37 -12.61
CA THR A 134 1.81 6.27 -12.37
C THR A 134 2.28 6.36 -10.92
N VAL A 135 2.21 5.25 -10.19
CA VAL A 135 2.72 5.16 -8.81
C VAL A 135 3.90 4.22 -8.79
N ARG A 136 5.04 4.67 -8.26
CA ARG A 136 6.22 3.84 -8.08
C ARG A 136 6.59 3.77 -6.61
N THR A 137 6.88 2.58 -6.12
CA THR A 137 7.42 2.38 -4.77
C THR A 137 8.88 1.96 -4.85
N PHE A 138 9.72 2.58 -4.04
CA PHE A 138 11.15 2.31 -3.95
C PHE A 138 11.55 1.99 -2.52
N ARG A 139 12.67 1.27 -2.37
CA ARG A 139 13.42 1.31 -1.12
C ARG A 139 14.48 2.39 -1.21
N GLY A 140 14.41 3.34 -0.29
CA GLY A 140 15.42 4.38 -0.13
C GLY A 140 16.60 3.91 0.72
N GLU A 141 17.68 4.65 0.65
CA GLU A 141 18.78 4.63 1.61
C GLU A 141 19.19 6.04 2.01
N GLY A 142 19.77 6.14 3.20
CA GLY A 142 20.15 7.40 3.81
C GLY A 142 19.68 7.49 5.27
N PRO A 143 20.28 8.39 6.07
CA PRO A 143 19.82 8.63 7.42
C PRO A 143 18.44 9.30 7.41
N VAL A 144 17.59 8.92 8.36
CA VAL A 144 16.30 9.59 8.60
C VAL A 144 16.50 10.59 9.75
N ALA A 145 16.32 11.87 9.47
CA ALA A 145 16.25 12.90 10.49
C ALA A 145 14.88 12.84 11.18
N ILE A 146 14.91 12.72 12.51
CA ILE A 146 13.72 12.65 13.36
C ILE A 146 13.56 13.98 14.10
N GLY A 147 12.36 14.52 14.03
CA GLY A 147 11.94 15.74 14.70
C GLY A 147 11.76 15.58 16.21
N THR A 148 11.46 16.67 16.90
CA THR A 148 11.23 16.67 18.36
C THR A 148 9.95 15.95 18.79
N ASP A 149 9.06 15.69 17.84
CA ASP A 149 7.81 14.93 18.00
C ASP A 149 7.99 13.42 17.75
N GLY A 150 9.22 13.00 17.42
CA GLY A 150 9.54 11.60 17.15
C GLY A 150 9.14 11.11 15.75
N GLN A 151 8.78 12.02 14.83
CA GLN A 151 8.47 11.71 13.43
C GLN A 151 9.61 12.09 12.50
N ALA A 152 9.67 11.47 11.32
CA ALA A 152 10.62 11.91 10.30
C ALA A 152 10.25 13.32 9.79
N GLU A 153 11.24 14.19 9.71
CA GLU A 153 11.05 15.55 9.19
C GLU A 153 10.72 15.53 7.68
N PRO A 154 9.83 16.41 7.19
CA PRO A 154 9.54 16.52 5.75
C PRO A 154 10.72 17.11 4.96
N GLY A 155 10.71 16.87 3.65
CA GLY A 155 11.66 17.48 2.70
C GLY A 155 13.05 16.85 2.68
N GLN A 156 13.20 15.65 3.26
CA GLN A 156 14.45 14.90 3.23
C GLN A 156 14.72 14.31 1.83
N SER A 157 16.00 14.11 1.51
CA SER A 157 16.42 13.52 0.23
C SER A 157 17.00 12.12 0.47
N PHE A 158 16.64 11.17 -0.38
CA PHE A 158 17.06 9.77 -0.27
C PHE A 158 17.56 9.26 -1.63
N ASP A 159 18.59 8.43 -1.58
CA ASP A 159 19.02 7.65 -2.74
C ASP A 159 18.13 6.41 -2.88
N VAL A 160 17.90 5.96 -4.11
CA VAL A 160 17.25 4.67 -4.35
C VAL A 160 18.26 3.55 -4.16
N ARG A 161 17.93 2.55 -3.35
CA ARG A 161 18.79 1.39 -3.18
C ARG A 161 18.96 0.63 -4.49
N SER A 162 20.21 0.35 -4.84
CA SER A 162 20.58 -0.43 -6.02
C SER A 162 20.08 -1.88 -6.02
N ASP A 163 19.69 -2.43 -4.86
CA ASP A 163 19.21 -3.80 -4.69
C ASP A 163 17.69 -3.96 -4.77
N GLY A 164 16.96 -2.86 -5.00
CA GLY A 164 15.51 -2.86 -5.12
C GLY A 164 15.07 -2.33 -6.48
N GLU A 165 14.40 -3.17 -7.26
CA GLU A 165 13.65 -2.68 -8.42
C GLU A 165 12.45 -1.86 -7.95
N ALA A 166 12.15 -0.78 -8.67
CA ALA A 166 10.92 -0.03 -8.47
C ALA A 166 9.73 -0.94 -8.77
N SER A 167 8.77 -0.96 -7.85
CA SER A 167 7.49 -1.64 -8.08
C SER A 167 6.51 -0.58 -8.58
N GLU A 168 5.89 -0.80 -9.73
CA GLU A 168 5.02 0.17 -10.39
C GLU A 168 3.56 -0.29 -10.38
N GLY A 169 2.66 0.66 -10.24
CA GLY A 169 1.22 0.49 -10.41
C GLY A 169 0.59 1.72 -11.06
N THR A 170 -0.69 1.63 -11.35
CA THR A 170 -1.47 2.77 -11.86
C THR A 170 -2.52 3.18 -10.85
N GLY A 171 -2.97 4.43 -10.94
CA GLY A 171 -3.98 4.96 -10.05
C GLY A 171 -4.69 6.18 -10.61
N PHE A 172 -5.44 6.82 -9.73
CA PHE A 172 -6.13 8.07 -9.97
C PHE A 172 -6.19 8.89 -8.68
N ILE A 173 -6.44 10.19 -8.82
CA ILE A 173 -6.73 11.11 -7.71
C ILE A 173 -8.14 11.63 -7.93
N ALA A 174 -8.97 11.59 -6.90
CA ALA A 174 -10.31 12.19 -6.91
C ALA A 174 -10.53 12.95 -5.60
N ASP A 175 -10.84 14.24 -5.69
CA ASP A 175 -11.07 15.12 -4.53
C ASP A 175 -9.94 15.06 -3.49
N GLY A 176 -8.68 15.08 -3.96
CA GLY A 176 -7.49 14.97 -3.12
C GLY A 176 -7.21 13.57 -2.55
N VAL A 177 -7.99 12.56 -2.95
CA VAL A 177 -7.79 11.16 -2.53
C VAL A 177 -7.11 10.38 -3.65
N LEU A 178 -5.86 9.99 -3.40
CA LEU A 178 -5.08 9.08 -4.22
C LEU A 178 -5.58 7.64 -4.02
N THR A 179 -5.92 6.95 -5.10
CA THR A 179 -6.18 5.50 -5.10
C THR A 179 -5.30 4.85 -6.16
N PHE A 180 -4.59 3.77 -5.82
CA PHE A 180 -3.71 3.09 -6.75
C PHE A 180 -3.63 1.58 -6.51
N GLY A 181 -3.08 0.89 -7.50
CA GLY A 181 -2.71 -0.52 -7.42
C GLY A 181 -3.38 -1.37 -8.51
N PRO A 182 -3.08 -2.68 -8.54
CA PRO A 182 -2.09 -3.34 -7.68
C PRO A 182 -0.66 -2.97 -8.08
N VAL A 183 0.18 -2.68 -7.09
CA VAL A 183 1.64 -2.69 -7.21
C VAL A 183 2.10 -4.13 -6.89
N PRO A 184 2.93 -4.78 -7.73
CA PRO A 184 3.17 -6.23 -7.63
C PRO A 184 3.66 -6.71 -6.27
N SER A 185 4.62 -5.99 -5.67
CA SER A 185 5.22 -6.37 -4.40
C SER A 185 5.90 -5.18 -3.72
N LEU A 186 5.80 -5.13 -2.40
CA LEU A 186 6.58 -4.29 -1.49
C LEU A 186 7.28 -5.18 -0.47
N THR A 187 8.61 -5.14 -0.42
CA THR A 187 9.39 -5.94 0.54
C THR A 187 9.66 -5.13 1.80
N LEU A 188 9.20 -5.65 2.94
CA LEU A 188 9.40 -5.10 4.27
C LEU A 188 10.56 -5.83 4.97
N PRO A 189 11.78 -5.24 5.02
CA PRO A 189 12.81 -5.71 5.92
C PRO A 189 12.35 -5.52 7.37
N LEU A 190 12.20 -6.61 8.09
CA LEU A 190 11.86 -6.63 9.50
C LEU A 190 13.06 -7.10 10.32
N ARG A 191 13.26 -6.46 11.48
CA ARG A 191 14.31 -6.81 12.42
C ARG A 191 13.74 -7.07 13.80
N PHE A 192 13.75 -8.33 14.23
CA PHE A 192 13.30 -8.74 15.55
C PHE A 192 14.50 -9.20 16.38
N ALA A 193 14.92 -8.36 17.34
CA ALA A 193 16.13 -8.57 18.11
C ALA A 193 17.37 -8.82 17.21
N MET A 194 17.88 -10.05 17.19
CA MET A 194 19.02 -10.48 16.37
C MET A 194 18.62 -10.98 14.97
N THR A 195 17.34 -11.26 14.78
CA THR A 195 16.78 -11.82 13.55
C THR A 195 16.55 -10.72 12.52
N ARG A 196 16.91 -11.00 11.27
CA ARG A 196 16.54 -10.18 10.11
C ARG A 196 15.80 -11.05 9.13
N GLY A 197 14.69 -10.54 8.60
CA GLY A 197 13.93 -11.22 7.56
C GLY A 197 13.24 -10.22 6.66
N ASN A 198 12.79 -10.71 5.51
CA ASN A 198 12.02 -9.94 4.57
C ASN A 198 10.61 -10.55 4.51
N VAL A 199 9.60 -9.72 4.67
CA VAL A 199 8.20 -10.10 4.43
C VAL A 199 7.72 -9.32 3.23
N ARG A 200 7.17 -10.00 2.22
CA ARG A 200 6.56 -9.32 1.07
C ARG A 200 5.09 -9.06 1.34
N LEU A 201 4.66 -7.88 0.96
CA LEU A 201 3.26 -7.56 0.73
C LEU A 201 3.06 -7.52 -0.79
N THR A 202 2.27 -8.44 -1.33
CA THR A 202 1.99 -8.55 -2.77
C THR A 202 0.65 -7.92 -3.11
N GLU A 203 0.43 -7.62 -4.39
CA GLU A 203 -0.83 -7.08 -4.91
C GLU A 203 -1.28 -5.80 -4.19
N VAL A 204 -0.30 -4.96 -3.86
CA VAL A 204 -0.47 -3.82 -2.97
C VAL A 204 -1.39 -2.79 -3.60
N ARG A 205 -2.46 -2.45 -2.91
CA ARG A 205 -3.35 -1.33 -3.23
C ARG A 205 -3.22 -0.26 -2.17
N GLY A 206 -3.45 0.98 -2.55
CA GLY A 206 -3.36 2.11 -1.65
C GLY A 206 -4.52 3.08 -1.82
N ARG A 207 -4.95 3.65 -0.69
CA ARG A 207 -5.89 4.76 -0.64
C ARG A 207 -5.41 5.80 0.36
N PHE A 208 -5.17 7.00 -0.12
CA PHE A 208 -4.45 8.04 0.62
C PHE A 208 -5.10 9.40 0.45
N VAL A 209 -5.22 10.15 1.53
CA VAL A 209 -5.65 11.55 1.51
C VAL A 209 -4.39 12.41 1.40
N LEU A 210 -4.33 13.23 0.35
CA LEU A 210 -3.28 14.21 0.13
C LEU A 210 -3.62 15.47 0.92
N GLN A 211 -2.81 15.82 1.92
CA GLN A 211 -3.09 16.98 2.77
C GLN A 211 -2.47 18.27 2.21
N ASP A 212 -3.04 19.41 2.60
CA ASP A 212 -2.58 20.74 2.16
C ASP A 212 -1.16 21.06 2.63
N ASP A 213 -0.72 20.46 3.74
CA ASP A 213 0.63 20.63 4.29
C ASP A 213 1.68 19.73 3.61
N GLY A 214 1.27 18.93 2.61
CA GLY A 214 2.13 18.00 1.87
C GLY A 214 2.27 16.62 2.52
N SER A 215 1.74 16.42 3.73
CA SER A 215 1.65 15.10 4.35
C SER A 215 0.57 14.25 3.69
N VAL A 216 0.65 12.95 3.92
CA VAL A 216 -0.26 11.95 3.37
C VAL A 216 -0.61 10.94 4.45
N THR A 217 -1.90 10.67 4.61
CA THR A 217 -2.40 9.64 5.53
C THR A 217 -3.36 8.73 4.79
N GLY A 218 -3.28 7.43 5.06
CA GLY A 218 -4.15 6.48 4.40
C GLY A 218 -3.89 5.04 4.80
N MET A 219 -4.27 4.14 3.90
CA MET A 219 -4.15 2.71 4.10
C MET A 219 -3.54 2.05 2.87
N LEU A 220 -2.72 1.05 3.13
CA LEU A 220 -2.35 0.02 2.17
C LEU A 220 -3.14 -1.25 2.49
N GLY A 221 -3.49 -1.97 1.44
CA GLY A 221 -3.98 -3.34 1.51
C GLY A 221 -3.12 -4.21 0.60
N GLY A 222 -2.94 -5.47 0.94
CA GLY A 222 -2.25 -6.43 0.09
C GLY A 222 -2.22 -7.82 0.71
N VAL A 223 -1.45 -8.71 0.11
CA VAL A 223 -1.40 -10.12 0.50
C VAL A 223 -0.01 -10.46 1.05
N VAL A 224 0.05 -11.05 2.23
CA VAL A 224 1.27 -11.59 2.81
C VAL A 224 1.33 -13.09 2.54
N PRO A 225 2.35 -13.60 1.81
CA PRO A 225 2.52 -15.03 1.63
C PRO A 225 2.71 -15.74 2.96
N VAL A 226 2.00 -16.86 3.17
CA VAL A 226 2.15 -17.70 4.38
C VAL A 226 3.61 -18.15 4.55
N GLU A 227 4.28 -18.47 3.43
CA GLU A 227 5.68 -18.87 3.41
C GLU A 227 6.64 -17.81 3.99
N ASP A 228 6.37 -16.52 3.77
CA ASP A 228 7.22 -15.42 4.23
C ASP A 228 7.16 -15.31 5.76
N ILE A 229 5.95 -15.45 6.33
CA ILE A 229 5.75 -15.47 7.79
C ILE A 229 6.45 -16.69 8.39
N GLN A 230 6.27 -17.88 7.80
CA GLN A 230 6.90 -19.11 8.27
C GLN A 230 8.43 -19.01 8.22
N ALA A 231 8.99 -18.50 7.12
CA ALA A 231 10.43 -18.31 6.97
C ALA A 231 10.99 -17.37 8.05
N LEU A 232 10.30 -16.26 8.33
CA LEU A 232 10.68 -15.32 9.38
C LEU A 232 10.67 -15.99 10.77
N VAL A 233 9.66 -16.79 11.10
CA VAL A 233 9.59 -17.51 12.39
C VAL A 233 10.71 -18.55 12.52
N VAL A 234 10.93 -19.35 11.47
CA VAL A 234 12.00 -20.35 11.46
C VAL A 234 13.36 -19.68 11.67
N GLN A 235 13.60 -18.56 10.99
CA GLN A 235 14.82 -17.78 11.16
C GLN A 235 14.95 -17.22 12.58
N ALA A 236 13.86 -16.68 13.15
CA ALA A 236 13.87 -16.14 14.52
C ALA A 236 14.19 -17.19 15.59
N ILE A 237 13.72 -18.42 15.42
CA ILE A 237 14.06 -19.56 16.28
C ILE A 237 15.53 -19.93 16.10
N ALA A 238 16.02 -20.01 14.86
CA ALA A 238 17.41 -20.36 14.55
C ALA A 238 18.42 -19.34 15.12
N ASP A 239 18.08 -18.05 15.08
CA ASP A 239 18.90 -16.97 15.61
C ASP A 239 18.82 -16.85 17.15
N GLY A 240 18.03 -17.70 17.81
CA GLY A 240 17.81 -17.67 19.26
C GLY A 240 17.10 -16.39 19.73
N GLY A 241 16.46 -15.66 18.81
CA GLY A 241 15.80 -14.38 19.06
C GLY A 241 14.34 -14.49 19.48
N GLY A 242 13.70 -15.64 19.29
CA GLY A 242 12.32 -15.89 19.69
C GLY A 242 12.17 -16.61 21.03
N THR A 243 11.02 -16.45 21.68
CA THR A 243 10.53 -17.38 22.73
C THR A 243 9.94 -18.66 22.14
N GLY A 244 9.97 -18.79 20.81
CA GLY A 244 9.33 -19.87 20.05
C GLY A 244 10.01 -21.20 20.30
N ASP A 245 9.31 -22.08 21.01
CA ASP A 245 9.62 -23.51 21.00
C ASP A 245 9.35 -24.04 19.58
N ALA A 246 10.36 -24.64 18.94
CA ALA A 246 10.23 -25.25 17.61
C ALA A 246 9.10 -26.29 17.55
N SER A 247 8.69 -26.85 18.69
CA SER A 247 7.51 -27.72 18.82
C SER A 247 6.19 -27.04 18.42
N LEU A 248 6.12 -25.70 18.40
CA LEU A 248 4.94 -24.91 18.06
C LEU A 248 4.82 -24.62 16.56
N LEU A 249 5.86 -24.87 15.75
CA LEU A 249 5.82 -24.63 14.30
C LEU A 249 4.65 -25.31 13.57
N PRO A 250 4.26 -26.56 13.89
CA PRO A 250 3.07 -27.19 13.29
C PRO A 250 1.76 -26.49 13.68
N ILE A 251 1.69 -25.90 14.88
CA ILE A 251 0.52 -25.13 15.33
C ILE A 251 0.45 -23.81 14.57
N LEU A 252 1.58 -23.10 14.45
CA LEU A 252 1.69 -21.90 13.62
C LEU A 252 1.24 -22.18 12.19
N GLN A 253 1.78 -23.22 11.57
CA GLN A 253 1.43 -23.58 10.20
C GLN A 253 -0.08 -23.77 10.05
N ARG A 254 -0.72 -24.53 10.94
CA ARG A 254 -2.18 -24.72 10.90
C ARG A 254 -2.94 -23.42 11.12
N ALA A 255 -2.48 -22.56 12.02
CA ALA A 255 -3.10 -21.25 12.26
C ALA A 255 -3.02 -20.37 11.01
N LEU A 256 -1.83 -20.23 10.40
CA LEU A 256 -1.62 -19.43 9.20
C LEU A 256 -2.47 -19.93 8.02
N TYR A 257 -2.42 -21.22 7.70
CA TYR A 257 -3.26 -21.78 6.64
C TYR A 257 -4.76 -21.78 6.99
N GLY A 258 -5.11 -21.76 8.27
CA GLY A 258 -6.50 -21.70 8.72
C GLY A 258 -7.13 -20.32 8.56
N VAL A 259 -6.32 -19.27 8.44
CA VAL A 259 -6.77 -17.90 8.16
C VAL A 259 -6.36 -17.40 6.78
N ALA A 260 -5.69 -18.22 5.98
CA ALA A 260 -5.29 -17.81 4.63
C ALA A 260 -6.55 -17.64 3.76
N ASP A 261 -6.68 -16.45 3.18
CA ASP A 261 -7.85 -15.97 2.46
C ASP A 261 -7.51 -15.48 1.04
N ALA A 262 -6.24 -15.54 0.64
CA ALA A 262 -5.79 -15.16 -0.69
C ALA A 262 -4.92 -16.25 -1.34
N ASN A 263 -4.70 -16.10 -2.65
CA ASN A 263 -3.81 -16.94 -3.45
C ASN A 263 -4.12 -18.43 -3.32
N TYR A 264 -5.32 -18.82 -3.76
CA TYR A 264 -5.72 -20.22 -3.85
C TYR A 264 -4.80 -20.99 -4.80
N ASP A 265 -4.09 -21.98 -4.28
CA ASP A 265 -3.26 -22.91 -5.05
C ASP A 265 -4.06 -24.19 -5.34
N PRO A 266 -4.46 -24.43 -6.60
CA PRO A 266 -5.22 -25.61 -6.98
C PRO A 266 -4.40 -26.91 -6.92
N ALA A 267 -3.07 -26.85 -6.88
CA ALA A 267 -2.24 -28.05 -6.80
C ALA A 267 -2.25 -28.67 -5.40
N ILE A 268 -2.42 -27.85 -4.37
CA ILE A 268 -2.51 -28.29 -2.97
C ILE A 268 -3.89 -28.05 -2.34
N GLU A 269 -4.82 -27.50 -3.13
CA GLU A 269 -6.19 -27.14 -2.76
C GLU A 269 -6.25 -26.24 -1.51
N ARG A 270 -5.37 -25.22 -1.44
CA ARG A 270 -5.25 -24.34 -0.27
C ARG A 270 -4.92 -22.90 -0.63
N CYS A 271 -5.39 -21.99 0.21
CA CYS A 271 -4.98 -20.59 0.20
C CYS A 271 -3.58 -20.45 0.79
N THR A 272 -2.76 -19.63 0.14
CA THR A 272 -1.33 -19.48 0.45
C THR A 272 -0.94 -18.04 0.81
N GLY A 273 -1.91 -17.11 0.75
CA GLY A 273 -1.76 -15.72 1.14
C GLY A 273 -2.75 -15.35 2.24
N ILE A 274 -2.36 -14.37 3.06
CA ILE A 274 -3.21 -13.75 4.08
C ILE A 274 -3.32 -12.26 3.74
N THR A 275 -4.53 -11.74 3.59
CA THR A 275 -4.75 -10.31 3.34
C THR A 275 -4.39 -9.49 4.57
N ALA A 276 -3.78 -8.34 4.36
CA ALA A 276 -3.29 -7.47 5.42
C ALA A 276 -3.59 -6.01 5.09
N GLY A 277 -4.12 -5.31 6.09
CA GLY A 277 -4.26 -3.86 6.07
C GLY A 277 -3.16 -3.17 6.89
N ILE A 278 -2.69 -2.04 6.38
CA ILE A 278 -1.65 -1.24 7.02
C ILE A 278 -2.06 0.23 6.97
N GLN A 279 -2.20 0.88 8.12
CA GLN A 279 -2.31 2.34 8.17
C GLN A 279 -0.95 2.97 7.97
N ILE A 280 -0.89 4.01 7.15
CA ILE A 280 0.34 4.67 6.75
C ILE A 280 0.19 6.18 6.95
N ASP A 281 1.22 6.77 7.57
CA ASP A 281 1.51 8.20 7.45
C ASP A 281 2.79 8.37 6.63
N ALA A 282 2.82 9.42 5.81
CA ALA A 282 3.96 9.77 4.99
C ALA A 282 4.13 11.28 4.87
N VAL A 283 5.36 11.72 4.64
CA VAL A 283 5.72 13.13 4.46
C VAL A 283 6.45 13.31 3.14
N GLU A 284 6.39 14.52 2.58
CA GLU A 284 7.09 14.83 1.33
C GLU A 284 8.59 14.54 1.44
N ALA A 285 9.15 13.97 0.38
CA ALA A 285 10.56 13.61 0.26
C ALA A 285 11.05 13.81 -1.18
N PHE A 286 12.37 13.79 -1.35
CA PHE A 286 13.02 13.91 -2.65
C PHE A 286 13.83 12.65 -2.96
N ILE A 287 13.74 12.20 -4.21
CA ILE A 287 14.52 11.07 -4.71
C ILE A 287 15.72 11.61 -5.48
N LEU A 288 16.92 11.23 -5.07
CA LEU A 288 18.16 11.54 -5.75
C LEU A 288 18.39 10.54 -6.90
N ARG A 289 18.71 11.04 -8.09
CA ARG A 289 18.92 10.26 -9.32
C ARG A 289 20.15 10.74 -10.07
#